data_AF-A0A347AIK9-F1
#
_entry.id   AF-A0A347AIK9-F1
#
_cell.length_a   1.000
_cell.length_b   1.000
_cell.length_c   1.000
_cell.angle_alpha   90.00
_cell.angle_beta   90.00
_cell.angle_gamma   90.00
#
_symmetry.space_group_name_H-M   'P 1'
#
loop_
_entity.id
_entity.type
_entity.pdbx_description
1 polymer ?
#
loop_
_entity_poly.entity_id
_entity_poly.type
_entity_poly.pdbx_seq_one_letter_code
_entity_poly.pdbx_strand_id
1 'polypeptide(L)'
;MPVDKVMVDAILDTYRNMYREISEKGVESDSFKAMGDALQRMEALVMETDDIVDFTAKLTTENLFIQFSNAYSETMASMMKGEYSGNAGDEILLEKTLEAYETSIKNLEGVPNYELLKAPIEELIKLGRSGISYPVFLRTAEEKGLNQLLDGDMVVRDSIIMNKTFAEFMHLPLEVEKQERLLKIHDELVADSPFKVVDSFQFGLERERLDWKYAPLTNAWNITIRLWDKMLMNVYDWLDSFGSFAPHDERWADLRGQTFTMRNIKRTQECNPGIFRSREKVLQDYFQLSWEDLFRHETFFNEYQANRVWYSDETLDLIKKAYPHCQPYQKPPEELIKQAEAIYAQKRYKRPEAFQYSSEDKEKFIALYGEQKWDEFFKR
;
A
#
# COMPACT_ATOMS: atom_id res chain seq x y z
N MET A 1 44.02 -2.09 -10.71
CA MET A 1 43.39 -3.23 -11.42
C MET A 1 42.21 -2.63 -12.15
N PRO A 2 42.04 -2.87 -13.46
CA PRO A 2 40.89 -2.33 -14.18
C PRO A 2 39.59 -2.71 -13.45
N VAL A 3 38.62 -1.81 -13.46
CA VAL A 3 37.36 -1.95 -12.74
C VAL A 3 36.68 -3.27 -13.09
N ASP A 4 36.05 -3.90 -12.10
CA ASP A 4 35.36 -5.18 -12.29
C ASP A 4 34.35 -5.10 -13.43
N LYS A 5 34.50 -6.00 -14.39
CA LYS A 5 33.74 -6.02 -15.64
C LYS A 5 32.23 -6.10 -15.40
N VAL A 6 31.78 -6.83 -14.39
CA VAL A 6 30.34 -7.00 -14.09
C VAL A 6 29.72 -5.68 -13.63
N MET A 7 30.48 -4.86 -12.90
CA MET A 7 30.02 -3.55 -12.44
C MET A 7 30.01 -2.51 -13.56
N VAL A 8 30.99 -2.58 -14.47
CA VAL A 8 31.07 -1.70 -15.64
C VAL A 8 29.96 -2.00 -16.64
N ASP A 9 29.72 -3.29 -16.93
CA ASP A 9 28.68 -3.73 -17.86
C ASP A 9 27.30 -3.28 -17.38
N ALA A 10 27.03 -3.32 -16.07
CA ALA A 10 25.78 -2.81 -15.48
C ALA A 10 25.52 -1.30 -15.76
N ILE A 11 26.58 -0.51 -15.99
CA ILE A 11 26.48 0.92 -16.29
C ILE A 11 26.47 1.14 -17.81
N LEU A 12 27.36 0.49 -18.56
CA LEU A 12 27.57 0.76 -19.98
C LEU A 12 26.63 0.00 -20.93
N ASP A 13 26.04 -1.13 -20.52
CA ASP A 13 25.21 -1.95 -21.41
C ASP A 13 23.98 -1.21 -21.95
N THR A 14 23.37 -0.34 -21.15
CA THR A 14 22.27 0.52 -21.60
C THR A 14 22.70 1.40 -22.77
N TYR A 15 23.88 2.05 -22.66
CA TYR A 15 24.42 2.93 -23.69
C TYR A 15 24.90 2.16 -24.93
N ARG A 16 25.50 0.97 -24.74
CA ARG A 16 25.87 0.06 -25.84
C ARG A 16 24.66 -0.39 -26.63
N ASN A 17 23.59 -0.78 -25.95
CA ASN A 17 22.34 -1.22 -26.58
C ASN A 17 21.69 -0.07 -27.36
N MET A 18 21.62 1.13 -26.79
CA MET A 18 21.11 2.32 -27.47
C MET A 18 21.92 2.69 -28.71
N TYR A 19 23.26 2.66 -28.61
CA TYR A 19 24.13 2.93 -29.76
C TYR A 19 23.95 1.88 -30.87
N ARG A 20 23.88 0.59 -30.50
CA ARG A 20 23.66 -0.51 -31.45
C ARG A 20 22.32 -0.36 -32.18
N GLU A 21 21.24 -0.03 -31.47
CA GLU A 21 19.91 0.13 -32.06
C GLU A 21 19.89 1.21 -33.16
N ILE A 22 20.60 2.33 -32.94
CA ILE A 22 20.68 3.41 -33.93
C ILE A 22 21.67 3.06 -35.05
N SER A 23 22.79 2.40 -34.73
CA SER A 23 23.77 1.95 -35.72
C SER A 23 23.19 0.94 -36.70
N GLU A 24 22.33 0.02 -36.24
CA GLU A 24 21.64 -0.97 -37.09
C GLU A 24 20.65 -0.30 -38.07
N LYS A 25 20.15 0.90 -37.73
CA LYS A 25 19.29 1.71 -38.61
C LYS A 25 20.08 2.53 -39.65
N GLY A 26 21.42 2.43 -39.66
CA GLY A 26 22.28 3.02 -40.71
C GLY A 26 22.34 4.55 -40.71
N VAL A 27 22.16 5.18 -39.55
CA VAL A 27 22.10 6.64 -39.43
C VAL A 27 23.50 7.24 -39.37
N GLU A 28 23.81 8.17 -40.27
CA GLU A 28 25.06 8.95 -40.24
C GLU A 28 24.74 10.43 -40.01
N SER A 29 25.00 10.92 -38.79
CA SER A 29 24.81 12.33 -38.42
C SER A 29 25.89 12.78 -37.45
N ASP A 30 26.12 14.09 -37.35
CA ASP A 30 27.08 14.67 -36.40
C ASP A 30 26.72 14.32 -34.95
N SER A 31 25.41 14.24 -34.63
CA SER A 31 24.90 13.80 -33.33
C SER A 31 25.11 12.29 -33.12
N PHE A 32 24.95 11.45 -34.15
CA PHE A 32 25.26 10.02 -34.06
C PHE A 32 26.76 9.79 -33.80
N LYS A 33 27.62 10.56 -34.46
CA LYS A 33 29.07 10.54 -34.23
C LYS A 33 29.42 10.98 -32.81
N ALA A 34 28.83 12.07 -32.32
CA ALA A 34 29.02 12.54 -30.94
C ALA A 34 28.55 11.51 -29.89
N MET A 35 27.49 10.74 -30.18
CA MET A 35 27.05 9.62 -29.35
C MET A 35 28.09 8.49 -29.30
N GLY A 36 28.69 8.15 -30.44
CA GLY A 36 29.78 7.16 -30.53
C GLY A 36 31.06 7.60 -29.82
N ASP A 37 31.45 8.87 -29.99
CA ASP A 37 32.62 9.46 -29.33
C ASP A 37 32.46 9.47 -27.80
N ALA A 38 31.26 9.81 -27.30
CA ALA A 38 30.96 9.76 -25.87
C ALA A 38 31.04 8.32 -25.32
N LEU A 39 30.45 7.34 -26.00
CA LEU A 39 30.52 5.93 -25.60
C LEU A 39 31.96 5.40 -25.62
N GLN A 40 32.74 5.75 -26.64
CA GLN A 40 34.15 5.35 -26.72
C GLN A 40 34.97 5.97 -25.57
N ARG A 41 34.67 7.20 -25.15
CA ARG A 41 35.31 7.82 -23.99
C ARG A 41 34.92 7.13 -22.69
N MET A 42 33.66 6.74 -22.52
CA MET A 42 33.21 5.94 -21.38
C MET A 42 33.95 4.59 -21.30
N GLU A 43 34.14 3.90 -22.43
CA GLU A 43 34.89 2.64 -22.51
C GLU A 43 36.40 2.84 -22.22
N ALA A 44 36.98 3.96 -22.66
CA ALA A 44 38.37 4.29 -22.34
C ALA A 44 38.58 4.49 -20.83
N LEU A 45 37.62 5.13 -20.15
CA LEU A 45 37.68 5.35 -18.70
C LEU A 45 37.69 4.05 -17.89
N VAL A 46 37.14 2.96 -18.41
CA VAL A 46 37.20 1.62 -17.78
C VAL A 46 38.65 1.13 -17.65
N MET A 47 39.49 1.46 -18.63
CA MET A 47 40.91 1.09 -18.66
C MET A 47 41.79 2.08 -17.89
N GLU A 48 41.32 3.32 -17.68
CA GLU A 48 42.04 4.41 -17.02
C GLU A 48 41.76 4.49 -15.50
N THR A 49 40.83 3.69 -14.98
CA THR A 49 40.40 3.75 -13.57
C THR A 49 40.60 2.42 -12.86
N ASP A 50 40.97 2.50 -11.58
CA ASP A 50 41.31 1.35 -10.74
C ASP A 50 40.19 0.97 -9.76
N ASP A 51 39.13 1.79 -9.63
CA ASP A 51 37.93 1.48 -8.86
C ASP A 51 36.65 2.10 -9.47
N ILE A 52 35.49 1.55 -9.09
CA ILE A 52 34.18 1.95 -9.62
C ILE A 52 33.74 3.36 -9.19
N VAL A 53 34.26 3.86 -8.07
CA VAL A 53 33.93 5.19 -7.53
C VAL A 53 34.64 6.26 -8.36
N ASP A 54 35.92 6.08 -8.68
CA ASP A 54 36.70 6.94 -9.59
C ASP A 54 36.15 6.90 -11.02
N PHE A 55 35.76 5.70 -11.50
CA PHE A 55 35.07 5.54 -12.78
C PHE A 55 33.77 6.35 -12.85
N THR A 56 32.88 6.17 -11.87
CA THR A 56 31.59 6.88 -11.83
C THR A 56 31.77 8.39 -11.64
N ALA A 57 32.76 8.80 -10.84
CA ALA A 57 33.10 10.20 -10.65
C ALA A 57 33.61 10.85 -11.94
N LYS A 58 34.45 10.16 -12.72
CA LYS A 58 34.94 10.66 -14.02
C LYS A 58 33.84 10.70 -15.08
N LEU A 59 32.98 9.69 -15.15
CA LEU A 59 31.80 9.70 -16.03
C LEU A 59 30.91 10.93 -15.78
N THR A 60 30.73 11.27 -14.50
CA THR A 60 29.95 12.44 -14.07
C THR A 60 30.68 13.75 -14.34
N THR A 61 31.98 13.83 -14.01
CA THR A 61 32.80 15.04 -14.17
C THR A 61 33.01 15.41 -15.64
N GLU A 62 33.18 14.41 -16.50
CA GLU A 62 33.29 14.57 -17.95
C GLU A 62 31.91 14.74 -18.63
N ASN A 63 30.81 14.71 -17.87
CA ASN A 63 29.42 14.83 -18.34
C ASN A 63 29.04 13.83 -19.44
N LEU A 64 29.67 12.65 -19.47
CA LEU A 64 29.56 11.72 -20.59
C LEU A 64 28.13 11.17 -20.74
N PHE A 65 27.43 10.93 -19.63
CA PHE A 65 26.03 10.50 -19.66
C PHE A 65 25.11 11.53 -20.32
N ILE A 66 25.30 12.80 -19.98
CA ILE A 66 24.51 13.91 -20.53
C ILE A 66 24.84 14.11 -22.02
N GLN A 67 26.12 14.03 -22.38
CA GLN A 67 26.56 14.14 -23.77
C GLN A 67 25.98 13.03 -24.64
N PHE A 68 26.03 11.78 -24.17
CA PHE A 68 25.43 10.65 -24.88
C PHE A 68 23.91 10.82 -25.01
N SER A 69 23.20 11.13 -23.93
CA SER A 69 21.74 11.26 -23.94
C SER A 69 21.24 12.41 -24.81
N ASN A 70 21.94 13.55 -24.82
CA ASN A 70 21.61 14.67 -25.69
C ASN A 70 21.83 14.30 -27.16
N ALA A 71 22.98 13.71 -27.48
CA ALA A 71 23.30 13.25 -28.83
C ALA A 71 22.33 12.17 -29.34
N TYR A 72 21.92 11.24 -28.48
CA TYR A 72 20.89 10.25 -28.78
C TYR A 72 19.54 10.92 -29.09
N SER A 73 19.11 11.87 -28.25
CA SER A 73 17.85 12.59 -28.42
C SER A 73 17.83 13.43 -29.70
N GLU A 74 18.93 14.10 -30.02
CA GLU A 74 19.08 14.86 -31.27
C GLU A 74 19.11 13.96 -32.51
N THR A 75 19.73 12.79 -32.41
CA THR A 75 19.74 11.79 -33.48
C THR A 75 18.32 11.26 -33.73
N MET A 76 17.60 10.88 -32.67
CA MET A 76 16.20 10.45 -32.75
C MET A 76 15.28 11.54 -33.31
N ALA A 77 15.42 12.78 -32.85
CA ALA A 77 14.65 13.92 -33.35
C ALA A 77 14.94 14.20 -34.84
N SER A 78 16.19 14.01 -35.27
CA SER A 78 16.60 14.18 -36.67
C SER A 78 16.08 13.05 -37.57
N MET A 79 16.07 11.80 -37.08
CA MET A 79 15.46 10.67 -37.77
C MET A 79 13.96 10.89 -37.96
N MET A 80 13.26 11.34 -36.92
CA MET A 80 11.83 11.67 -36.98
C MET A 80 11.58 12.86 -37.94
N LYS A 81 12.41 13.90 -37.95
CA LYS A 81 12.28 15.03 -38.90
C LYS A 81 12.36 14.60 -40.37
N GLY A 82 13.13 13.57 -40.70
CA GLY A 82 13.26 13.05 -42.06
C GLY A 82 12.03 12.27 -42.55
N GLU A 83 11.35 11.55 -41.65
CA GLU A 83 10.17 10.73 -41.99
C GLU A 83 8.87 11.56 -42.09
N TYR A 84 8.73 12.64 -41.32
CA TYR A 84 7.45 13.34 -41.15
C TYR A 84 7.35 14.73 -41.83
N SER A 85 8.36 15.17 -42.59
CA SER A 85 8.43 16.54 -43.17
C SER A 85 7.92 16.69 -44.62
N GLY A 86 7.38 15.64 -45.23
CA GLY A 86 6.79 15.69 -46.58
C GLY A 86 5.25 15.87 -46.59
N ASN A 87 4.66 16.06 -47.77
CA ASN A 87 3.19 16.20 -47.97
C ASN A 87 2.35 14.99 -47.48
N ALA A 88 3.00 13.86 -47.15
CA ALA A 88 2.38 12.65 -46.59
C ALA A 88 2.62 12.48 -45.07
N GLY A 89 3.27 13.44 -44.41
CA GLY A 89 3.63 13.33 -42.98
C GLY A 89 2.44 13.09 -42.05
N ASP A 90 1.31 13.77 -42.30
CA ASP A 90 0.07 13.59 -41.53
C ASP A 90 -0.54 12.19 -41.73
N GLU A 91 -0.46 11.62 -42.93
CA GLU A 91 -0.98 10.28 -43.21
C GLU A 91 -0.14 9.22 -42.49
N ILE A 92 1.19 9.38 -42.50
CA ILE A 92 2.11 8.48 -41.79
C ILE A 92 1.93 8.60 -40.28
N LEU A 93 1.74 9.82 -39.74
CA LEU A 93 1.47 10.02 -38.30
C LEU A 93 0.16 9.36 -37.87
N LEU A 94 -0.89 9.49 -38.67
CA LEU A 94 -2.17 8.84 -38.38
C LEU A 94 -2.04 7.32 -38.43
N GLU A 95 -1.38 6.77 -39.45
CA GLU A 95 -1.12 5.34 -39.58
C GLU A 95 -0.36 4.79 -38.37
N LYS A 96 0.73 5.46 -37.97
CA LYS A 96 1.53 5.06 -36.79
C LYS A 96 0.74 5.15 -35.49
N THR A 97 -0.11 6.16 -35.35
CA THR A 97 -0.98 6.33 -34.17
C THR A 97 -2.02 5.20 -34.09
N LEU A 98 -2.61 4.81 -35.22
CA LEU A 98 -3.55 3.70 -35.29
C LEU A 98 -2.88 2.35 -35.01
N GLU A 99 -1.68 2.11 -35.55
CA GLU A 99 -0.86 0.93 -35.24
C GLU A 99 -0.57 0.82 -33.73
N ALA A 100 -0.27 1.94 -33.07
CA ALA A 100 -0.04 1.99 -31.63
C ALA A 100 -1.31 1.63 -30.83
N TYR A 101 -2.48 2.14 -31.22
CA TYR A 101 -3.75 1.79 -30.58
C TYR A 101 -4.13 0.32 -30.76
N GLU A 102 -3.95 -0.23 -31.97
CA GLU A 102 -4.20 -1.66 -32.23
C GLU A 102 -3.27 -2.55 -31.41
N THR A 103 -2.00 -2.14 -31.27
CA THR A 103 -1.03 -2.82 -30.42
C THR A 103 -1.42 -2.71 -28.94
N SER A 104 -1.91 -1.54 -28.51
CA SER A 104 -2.42 -1.32 -27.15
C SER A 104 -3.57 -2.27 -26.81
N ILE A 105 -4.55 -2.44 -27.70
CA ILE A 105 -5.66 -3.41 -27.52
C ILE A 105 -5.12 -4.83 -27.32
N LYS A 106 -4.15 -5.26 -28.13
CA LYS A 106 -3.53 -6.59 -27.99
C LYS A 106 -2.81 -6.74 -26.65
N ASN A 107 -2.11 -5.69 -26.22
CA ASN A 107 -1.41 -5.69 -24.93
C ASN A 107 -2.37 -5.68 -23.73
N LEU A 108 -3.61 -5.23 -23.91
CA LEU A 108 -4.65 -5.28 -22.89
C LEU A 108 -5.31 -6.66 -22.78
N GLU A 109 -5.07 -7.59 -23.70
CA GLU A 109 -5.65 -8.94 -23.64
C GLU A 109 -5.25 -9.64 -22.33
N GLY A 110 -6.25 -10.07 -21.56
CA GLY A 110 -6.05 -10.71 -20.26
C GLY A 110 -5.88 -9.76 -19.07
N VAL A 111 -5.89 -8.44 -19.29
CA VAL A 111 -5.92 -7.45 -18.20
C VAL A 111 -7.33 -7.38 -17.59
N PRO A 112 -7.47 -7.33 -16.25
CA PRO A 112 -8.76 -7.04 -15.62
C PRO A 112 -9.37 -5.74 -16.17
N ASN A 113 -10.67 -5.72 -16.44
CA ASN A 113 -11.37 -4.59 -17.08
C ASN A 113 -11.02 -4.32 -18.55
N TYR A 114 -10.48 -5.33 -19.26
CA TYR A 114 -10.18 -5.28 -20.71
C TYR A 114 -11.28 -4.59 -21.53
N GLU A 115 -12.54 -5.02 -21.40
CA GLU A 115 -13.65 -4.49 -22.20
C GLU A 115 -13.89 -2.98 -21.97
N LEU A 116 -13.72 -2.52 -20.72
CA LEU A 116 -13.87 -1.10 -20.39
C LEU A 116 -12.74 -0.26 -21.00
N LEU A 117 -11.50 -0.73 -20.92
CA LEU A 117 -10.32 -0.04 -21.45
C LEU A 117 -10.25 -0.08 -22.98
N LYS A 118 -10.78 -1.13 -23.59
CA LYS A 118 -10.78 -1.35 -25.04
C LYS A 118 -11.73 -0.40 -25.78
N ALA A 119 -12.92 -0.16 -25.22
CA ALA A 119 -13.98 0.62 -25.86
C ALA A 119 -13.54 2.02 -26.37
N PRO A 120 -12.88 2.88 -25.58
CA PRO A 120 -12.42 4.20 -26.06
C PRO A 120 -11.33 4.07 -27.14
N ILE A 121 -10.46 3.07 -27.07
CA ILE A 121 -9.42 2.82 -28.08
C ILE A 121 -10.04 2.39 -29.41
N GLU A 122 -11.08 1.54 -29.39
CA GLU A 122 -11.82 1.17 -30.61
C GLU A 122 -12.52 2.37 -31.25
N GLU A 123 -13.05 3.29 -30.45
CA GLU A 123 -13.67 4.50 -30.97
C GLU A 123 -12.65 5.44 -31.63
N LEU A 124 -11.45 5.58 -31.04
CA LEU A 124 -10.32 6.30 -31.65
C LEU A 124 -9.86 5.65 -32.95
N ILE A 125 -9.73 4.32 -32.99
CA ILE A 125 -9.38 3.61 -34.24
C ILE A 125 -10.44 3.84 -35.32
N LYS A 126 -11.72 3.75 -34.96
CA LYS A 126 -12.83 4.00 -35.89
C LYS A 126 -12.82 5.43 -36.41
N LEU A 127 -12.50 6.41 -35.55
CA LEU A 127 -12.38 7.82 -35.91
C LEU A 127 -11.22 8.04 -36.87
N GLY A 128 -10.02 7.50 -36.60
CA GLY A 128 -8.88 7.65 -37.51
C GLY A 128 -9.10 6.96 -38.86
N ARG A 129 -9.83 5.83 -38.88
CA ARG A 129 -10.20 5.12 -40.13
C ARG A 129 -11.34 5.79 -40.92
N SER A 130 -11.91 6.89 -40.46
CA SER A 130 -13.02 7.57 -41.16
C SER A 130 -12.58 8.45 -42.34
N GLY A 131 -11.28 8.46 -42.67
CA GLY A 131 -10.72 9.25 -43.78
C GLY A 131 -10.49 10.74 -43.43
N ILE A 132 -10.33 11.05 -42.15
CA ILE A 132 -9.99 12.41 -41.68
C ILE A 132 -8.47 12.59 -41.63
N SER A 133 -7.99 13.83 -41.72
CA SER A 133 -6.57 14.15 -41.55
C SER A 133 -6.15 14.05 -40.08
N TYR A 134 -4.85 13.85 -39.82
CA TYR A 134 -4.30 13.72 -38.47
C TYR A 134 -4.64 14.92 -37.55
N PRO A 135 -4.55 16.19 -37.99
CA PRO A 135 -4.99 17.31 -37.15
C PRO A 135 -6.49 17.31 -36.82
N VAL A 136 -7.33 16.86 -37.75
CA VAL A 136 -8.78 16.73 -37.53
C VAL A 136 -9.09 15.56 -36.60
N PHE A 137 -8.34 14.46 -36.71
CA PHE A 137 -8.38 13.34 -35.77
C PHE A 137 -8.08 13.80 -34.35
N LEU A 138 -6.94 14.46 -34.10
CA LEU A 138 -6.56 14.94 -32.78
C LEU A 138 -7.60 15.89 -32.20
N ARG A 139 -8.05 16.87 -32.99
CA ARG A 139 -9.09 17.81 -32.54
C ARG A 139 -10.39 17.11 -32.18
N THR A 140 -10.84 16.17 -33.02
CA THR A 140 -12.13 15.48 -32.79
C THR A 140 -12.04 14.49 -31.63
N ALA A 141 -10.89 13.86 -31.43
CA ALA A 141 -10.63 13.01 -30.26
C ALA A 141 -10.72 13.82 -28.96
N GLU A 142 -10.14 15.02 -28.96
CA GLU A 142 -10.19 15.95 -27.82
C GLU A 142 -11.60 16.50 -27.59
N GLU A 143 -12.28 17.00 -28.63
CA GLU A 143 -13.64 17.56 -28.55
C GLU A 143 -14.66 16.52 -28.05
N LYS A 144 -14.43 15.23 -28.30
CA LYS A 144 -15.27 14.13 -27.81
C LYS A 144 -14.85 13.58 -26.46
N GLY A 145 -13.74 14.02 -25.88
CA GLY A 145 -13.22 13.50 -24.61
C GLY A 145 -12.60 12.10 -24.69
N LEU A 146 -12.29 11.61 -25.90
CA LEU A 146 -11.77 10.25 -26.08
C LEU A 146 -10.35 10.10 -25.52
N ASN A 147 -9.53 11.16 -25.60
CA ASN A 147 -8.20 11.16 -24.99
C ASN A 147 -8.29 11.10 -23.46
N GLN A 148 -9.22 11.85 -22.86
CA GLN A 148 -9.45 11.87 -21.41
C GLN A 148 -9.91 10.50 -20.89
N LEU A 149 -10.74 9.78 -21.66
CA LEU A 149 -11.16 8.42 -21.28
C LEU A 149 -9.99 7.43 -21.21
N LEU A 150 -8.91 7.66 -21.97
CA LEU A 150 -7.71 6.83 -21.89
C LEU A 150 -6.90 7.03 -20.60
N ASP A 151 -7.17 8.09 -19.83
CA ASP A 151 -6.51 8.32 -18.53
C ASP A 151 -7.02 7.40 -17.42
N GLY A 152 -7.97 6.51 -17.72
CA GLY A 152 -8.32 5.36 -16.87
C GLY A 152 -9.39 5.61 -15.81
N ASP A 153 -10.12 6.72 -15.88
CA ASP A 153 -11.21 7.08 -14.94
C ASP A 153 -12.26 5.98 -14.75
N MET A 154 -12.55 5.24 -15.83
CA MET A 154 -13.49 4.12 -15.86
C MET A 154 -13.17 3.05 -14.82
N VAL A 155 -11.87 2.85 -14.54
CA VAL A 155 -11.38 1.84 -13.60
C VAL A 155 -11.16 2.45 -12.20
N VAL A 156 -11.03 3.76 -12.10
CA VAL A 156 -10.84 4.48 -10.83
C VAL A 156 -12.06 4.32 -9.93
N ARG A 157 -13.27 4.52 -10.46
CA ARG A 157 -14.51 4.41 -9.67
C ARG A 157 -14.69 3.01 -9.07
N ASP A 158 -14.52 1.97 -9.89
CA ASP A 158 -14.63 0.58 -9.46
C ASP A 158 -13.54 0.21 -8.45
N SER A 159 -12.32 0.76 -8.61
CA SER A 159 -11.25 0.61 -7.62
C SER A 159 -11.63 1.20 -6.26
N ILE A 160 -12.27 2.38 -6.23
CA ILE A 160 -12.73 3.00 -4.97
C ILE A 160 -13.78 2.12 -4.29
N ILE A 161 -14.75 1.59 -5.05
CA ILE A 161 -15.77 0.68 -4.51
C ILE A 161 -15.14 -0.61 -3.97
N MET A 162 -14.18 -1.17 -4.70
CA MET A 162 -13.44 -2.36 -4.27
C MET A 162 -12.68 -2.08 -2.97
N ASN A 163 -11.98 -0.94 -2.89
CA ASN A 163 -11.24 -0.51 -1.69
C ASN A 163 -12.17 -0.29 -0.49
N LYS A 164 -13.34 0.32 -0.71
CA LYS A 164 -14.37 0.46 0.32
C LYS A 164 -14.82 -0.90 0.86
N THR A 165 -15.19 -1.81 -0.05
CA THR A 165 -15.65 -3.15 0.32
C THR A 165 -14.57 -3.93 1.06
N PHE A 166 -13.31 -3.78 0.65
CA PHE A 166 -12.17 -4.36 1.37
C PHE A 166 -12.01 -3.76 2.78
N ALA A 167 -12.15 -2.44 2.92
CA ALA A 167 -12.11 -1.78 4.23
C ALA A 167 -13.25 -2.24 5.15
N GLU A 168 -14.45 -2.47 4.62
CA GLU A 168 -15.58 -3.06 5.35
C GLU A 168 -15.26 -4.49 5.82
N PHE A 169 -14.70 -5.32 4.94
CA PHE A 169 -14.25 -6.68 5.27
C PHE A 169 -13.18 -6.67 6.37
N MET A 170 -12.26 -5.71 6.34
CA MET A 170 -11.19 -5.58 7.34
C MET A 170 -11.65 -4.90 8.65
N HIS A 171 -12.91 -4.44 8.73
CA HIS A 171 -13.45 -3.65 9.84
C HIS A 171 -12.61 -2.40 10.13
N LEU A 172 -12.37 -1.60 9.07
CA LEU A 172 -11.59 -0.35 9.08
C LEU A 172 -12.51 0.87 8.89
N PRO A 173 -13.26 1.30 9.92
CA PRO A 173 -14.37 2.26 9.75
C PRO A 173 -13.93 3.63 9.19
N LEU A 174 -12.77 4.13 9.60
CA LEU A 174 -12.24 5.39 9.08
C LEU A 174 -11.82 5.29 7.61
N GLU A 175 -11.36 4.12 7.17
CA GLU A 175 -11.05 3.89 5.75
C GLU A 175 -12.34 3.76 4.94
N VAL A 176 -13.37 3.09 5.47
CA VAL A 176 -14.70 3.06 4.84
C VAL A 176 -15.24 4.49 4.63
N GLU A 177 -15.24 5.31 5.68
CA GLU A 177 -15.71 6.70 5.60
C GLU A 177 -14.91 7.53 4.59
N LYS A 178 -13.58 7.33 4.54
CA LYS A 178 -12.71 7.98 3.58
C LYS A 178 -13.03 7.56 2.14
N GLN A 179 -13.22 6.27 1.88
CA GLN A 179 -13.54 5.76 0.55
C GLN A 179 -14.95 6.19 0.10
N GLU A 180 -15.93 6.28 1.01
CA GLU A 180 -17.26 6.84 0.70
C GLU A 180 -17.18 8.30 0.28
N ARG A 181 -16.37 9.10 0.98
CA ARG A 181 -16.16 10.50 0.61
C ARG A 181 -15.41 10.62 -0.71
N LEU A 182 -14.41 9.78 -0.94
CA LEU A 182 -13.66 9.78 -2.19
C LEU A 182 -14.55 9.42 -3.37
N LEU A 183 -15.43 8.43 -3.22
CA LEU A 183 -16.42 8.06 -4.24
C LEU A 183 -17.38 9.22 -4.53
N LYS A 184 -17.87 9.90 -3.50
CA LYS A 184 -18.75 11.06 -3.67
C LYS A 184 -18.05 12.20 -4.43
N ILE A 185 -16.80 12.51 -4.06
CA ILE A 185 -16.00 13.54 -4.75
C ILE A 185 -15.79 13.14 -6.22
N HIS A 186 -15.46 11.87 -6.48
CA HIS A 186 -15.33 11.35 -7.84
C HIS A 186 -16.61 11.55 -8.65
N ASP A 187 -17.75 11.10 -8.12
CA ASP A 187 -19.06 11.23 -8.79
C ASP A 187 -19.44 12.71 -9.04
N GLU A 188 -19.13 13.62 -8.12
CA GLU A 188 -19.35 15.07 -8.28
C GLU A 188 -18.47 15.68 -9.38
N LEU A 189 -17.16 15.35 -9.39
CA LEU A 189 -16.22 15.85 -10.40
C LEU A 189 -16.55 15.31 -11.81
N VAL A 190 -16.98 14.06 -11.93
CA VAL A 190 -17.46 13.48 -13.19
C VAL A 190 -18.73 14.20 -13.67
N ALA A 191 -19.65 14.53 -12.75
CA ALA A 191 -20.88 15.24 -13.10
C ALA A 191 -20.60 16.64 -13.66
N ASP A 192 -19.65 17.37 -13.06
CA ASP A 192 -19.25 18.72 -13.45
C ASP A 192 -18.34 18.76 -14.70
N SER A 193 -17.67 17.64 -15.01
CA SER A 193 -16.78 17.53 -16.16
C SER A 193 -17.55 17.58 -17.50
N PRO A 194 -17.11 18.41 -18.48
CA PRO A 194 -17.66 18.43 -19.83
C PRO A 194 -17.60 17.08 -20.54
N PHE A 195 -16.57 16.28 -20.23
CA PHE A 195 -16.29 15.00 -20.89
C PHE A 195 -16.80 13.79 -20.10
N LYS A 196 -17.43 14.00 -18.94
CA LYS A 196 -17.86 12.92 -18.03
C LYS A 196 -16.70 12.01 -17.59
N VAL A 197 -15.54 12.62 -17.44
CA VAL A 197 -14.31 12.00 -16.93
C VAL A 197 -13.74 12.92 -15.85
N VAL A 198 -13.22 12.34 -14.77
CA VAL A 198 -12.57 13.11 -13.71
C VAL A 198 -11.27 13.76 -14.22
N ASP A 199 -11.01 15.01 -13.84
CA ASP A 199 -9.69 15.61 -14.03
C ASP A 199 -8.70 14.94 -13.05
N SER A 200 -7.68 14.28 -13.58
CA SER A 200 -6.77 13.45 -12.79
C SER A 200 -5.95 14.26 -11.77
N PHE A 201 -5.60 15.50 -12.11
CA PHE A 201 -4.86 16.39 -11.22
C PHE A 201 -5.75 16.87 -10.06
N GLN A 202 -6.93 17.40 -10.35
CA GLN A 202 -7.90 17.83 -9.35
C GLN A 202 -8.32 16.67 -8.44
N PHE A 203 -8.63 15.51 -9.02
CA PHE A 203 -8.95 14.32 -8.25
C PHE A 203 -7.78 13.85 -7.37
N GLY A 204 -6.55 13.91 -7.89
CA GLY A 204 -5.33 13.66 -7.14
C GLY A 204 -5.16 14.58 -5.92
N LEU A 205 -5.44 15.88 -6.08
CA LEU A 205 -5.41 16.83 -4.97
C LEU A 205 -6.47 16.54 -3.89
N GLU A 206 -7.68 16.14 -4.30
CA GLU A 206 -8.73 15.77 -3.33
C GLU A 206 -8.39 14.49 -2.56
N ARG A 207 -7.73 13.52 -3.22
CA ARG A 207 -7.18 12.33 -2.55
C ARG A 207 -6.18 12.69 -1.47
N GLU A 208 -5.20 13.53 -1.78
CA GLU A 208 -4.18 13.99 -0.82
C GLU A 208 -4.82 14.73 0.36
N ARG A 209 -5.84 15.57 0.12
CA ARG A 209 -6.59 16.24 1.18
C ARG A 209 -7.28 15.26 2.11
N LEU A 210 -7.89 14.21 1.57
CA LEU A 210 -8.49 13.15 2.38
C LEU A 210 -7.41 12.39 3.17
N ASP A 211 -6.28 12.06 2.55
CA ASP A 211 -5.17 11.39 3.24
C ASP A 211 -4.67 12.23 4.43
N TRP A 212 -4.44 13.52 4.25
CA TRP A 212 -4.03 14.42 5.34
C TRP A 212 -5.07 14.53 6.46
N LYS A 213 -6.36 14.46 6.11
CA LYS A 213 -7.45 14.49 7.09
C LYS A 213 -7.55 13.19 7.90
N TYR A 214 -7.46 12.03 7.24
CA TYR A 214 -7.72 10.74 7.86
C TYR A 214 -6.48 10.10 8.50
N ALA A 215 -5.27 10.37 8.00
CA ALA A 215 -4.03 9.83 8.58
C ALA A 215 -3.91 10.05 10.10
N PRO A 216 -4.11 11.28 10.66
CA PRO A 216 -4.04 11.47 12.10
C PRO A 216 -5.17 10.75 12.86
N LEU A 217 -6.36 10.65 12.29
CA LEU A 217 -7.51 9.95 12.90
C LEU A 217 -7.24 8.45 13.00
N THR A 218 -6.75 7.84 11.92
CA THR A 218 -6.37 6.42 11.88
C THR A 218 -5.23 6.12 12.86
N ASN A 219 -4.26 7.03 12.99
CA ASN A 219 -3.20 6.90 13.98
C ASN A 219 -3.75 6.95 15.40
N ALA A 220 -4.64 7.90 15.71
CA ALA A 220 -5.28 7.98 17.02
C ALA A 220 -6.07 6.70 17.32
N TRP A 221 -6.89 6.23 16.39
CA TRP A 221 -7.66 4.99 16.49
C TRP A 221 -6.77 3.78 16.86
N ASN A 222 -5.69 3.58 16.11
CA ASN A 222 -4.76 2.47 16.32
C ASN A 222 -4.01 2.57 17.65
N ILE A 223 -3.64 3.77 18.08
CA ILE A 223 -2.97 3.97 19.37
C ILE A 223 -3.96 3.70 20.52
N THR A 224 -5.21 4.14 20.41
CA THR A 224 -6.24 3.85 21.41
C THR A 224 -6.43 2.34 21.57
N ILE A 225 -6.51 1.58 20.46
CA ILE A 225 -6.57 0.11 20.48
C ILE A 225 -5.40 -0.49 21.25
N ARG A 226 -4.17 -0.12 20.87
CA ARG A 226 -2.96 -0.64 21.52
C ARG A 226 -2.93 -0.30 23.00
N LEU A 227 -3.41 0.87 23.39
CA LEU A 227 -3.40 1.32 24.77
C LEU A 227 -4.38 0.51 25.62
N TRP A 228 -5.64 0.40 25.21
CA TRP A 228 -6.61 -0.34 26.00
C TRP A 228 -6.32 -1.83 26.03
N ASP A 229 -5.83 -2.44 24.93
CA ASP A 229 -5.40 -3.85 24.90
C ASP A 229 -4.34 -4.11 25.98
N LYS A 230 -3.33 -3.25 26.03
CA LYS A 230 -2.25 -3.35 27.00
C LYS A 230 -2.70 -3.11 28.44
N MET A 231 -3.72 -2.28 28.64
CA MET A 231 -4.31 -2.04 29.95
C MET A 231 -5.12 -3.26 30.43
N LEU A 232 -5.94 -3.86 29.56
CA LEU A 232 -6.66 -5.10 29.87
C LEU A 232 -5.67 -6.21 30.22
N MET A 233 -4.63 -6.39 29.40
CA MET A 233 -3.55 -7.36 29.64
C MET A 233 -2.85 -7.13 30.97
N ASN A 234 -2.59 -5.88 31.37
CA ASN A 234 -1.95 -5.62 32.67
C ASN A 234 -2.78 -6.11 33.85
N VAL A 235 -4.09 -5.82 33.85
CA VAL A 235 -4.99 -6.21 34.93
C VAL A 235 -5.20 -7.74 34.92
N TYR A 236 -5.40 -8.32 33.74
CA TYR A 236 -5.55 -9.75 33.54
C TYR A 236 -4.33 -10.54 34.03
N ASP A 237 -3.13 -10.23 33.53
CA ASP A 237 -1.91 -10.92 33.92
C ASP A 237 -1.56 -10.65 35.39
N TRP A 238 -1.86 -9.46 35.91
CA TRP A 238 -1.68 -9.19 37.34
C TRP A 238 -2.55 -10.11 38.19
N LEU A 239 -3.85 -10.23 37.90
CA LEU A 239 -4.75 -11.11 38.64
C LEU A 239 -4.30 -12.57 38.53
N ASP A 240 -4.09 -13.06 37.31
CA ASP A 240 -3.76 -14.45 37.04
C ASP A 240 -2.40 -14.86 37.64
N SER A 241 -1.46 -13.91 37.78
CA SER A 241 -0.17 -14.19 38.41
C SER A 241 -0.26 -14.62 39.88
N PHE A 242 -1.42 -14.44 40.53
CA PHE A 242 -1.70 -14.96 41.88
C PHE A 242 -2.37 -16.34 41.89
N GLY A 243 -2.83 -16.83 40.74
CA GLY A 243 -3.44 -18.14 40.60
C GLY A 243 -2.44 -19.28 40.78
N SER A 244 -2.90 -20.41 41.30
CA SER A 244 -2.10 -21.63 41.47
C SER A 244 -1.58 -22.22 40.16
N PHE A 245 -2.18 -21.87 39.02
CA PHE A 245 -1.74 -22.28 37.68
C PHE A 245 -0.56 -21.46 37.13
N ALA A 246 -0.31 -20.25 37.65
CA ALA A 246 0.71 -19.34 37.11
C ALA A 246 2.13 -19.95 37.00
N PRO A 247 2.61 -20.79 37.95
CA PRO A 247 3.90 -21.48 37.83
C PRO A 247 4.04 -22.41 36.61
N HIS A 248 2.95 -22.77 35.96
CA HIS A 248 2.89 -23.71 34.82
C HIS A 248 2.33 -23.06 33.55
N ASP A 249 1.98 -21.78 33.61
CA ASP A 249 1.41 -21.04 32.49
C ASP A 249 2.52 -20.46 31.60
N GLU A 250 2.34 -20.57 30.28
CA GLU A 250 3.31 -20.17 29.26
C GLU A 250 3.67 -18.69 29.32
N ARG A 251 2.79 -17.83 29.86
CA ARG A 251 3.04 -16.39 30.02
C ARG A 251 4.21 -16.08 30.93
N TRP A 252 4.48 -16.94 31.92
CA TRP A 252 5.58 -16.73 32.87
C TRP A 252 6.67 -17.81 32.80
N ALA A 253 6.37 -18.96 32.21
CA ALA A 253 7.29 -20.08 32.07
C ALA A 253 8.61 -19.64 31.43
N ASP A 254 9.72 -20.00 32.07
CA ASP A 254 11.07 -19.68 31.61
C ASP A 254 11.86 -20.96 31.38
N LEU A 255 12.48 -21.08 30.20
CA LEU A 255 13.29 -22.26 29.82
C LEU A 255 14.48 -22.50 30.75
N ARG A 256 14.92 -21.49 31.51
CA ARG A 256 15.98 -21.62 32.52
C ARG A 256 15.52 -22.24 33.84
N GLY A 257 14.22 -22.50 33.99
CA GLY A 257 13.64 -23.26 35.10
C GLY A 257 12.80 -22.44 36.10
N GLN A 258 12.37 -23.13 37.16
CA GLN A 258 11.35 -22.65 38.09
C GLN A 258 11.70 -21.32 38.77
N THR A 259 12.96 -21.13 39.17
CA THR A 259 13.41 -19.90 39.84
C THR A 259 13.18 -18.65 38.99
N PHE A 260 13.42 -18.75 37.68
CA PHE A 260 13.19 -17.64 36.74
C PHE A 260 11.71 -17.42 36.47
N THR A 261 10.94 -18.50 36.36
CA THR A 261 9.46 -18.45 36.27
C THR A 261 8.86 -17.70 37.45
N MET A 262 9.24 -18.05 38.68
CA MET A 262 8.76 -17.35 39.89
C MET A 262 9.19 -15.88 39.93
N ARG A 263 10.35 -15.53 39.37
CA ARG A 263 10.78 -14.13 39.23
C ARG A 263 9.90 -13.37 38.24
N ASN A 264 9.50 -13.98 37.12
CA ASN A 264 8.59 -13.37 36.14
C ASN A 264 7.20 -13.14 36.74
N ILE A 265 6.68 -14.11 37.50
CA ILE A 265 5.43 -13.99 38.26
C ILE A 265 5.52 -12.82 39.22
N LYS A 266 6.55 -12.79 40.08
CA LYS A 266 6.75 -11.70 41.04
C LYS A 266 6.88 -10.34 40.36
N ARG A 267 7.60 -10.26 39.23
CA ARG A 267 7.69 -9.02 38.45
C ARG A 267 6.31 -8.55 37.99
N THR A 268 5.46 -9.46 37.55
CA THR A 268 4.09 -9.13 37.12
C THR A 268 3.26 -8.61 38.30
N GLN A 269 3.29 -9.32 39.44
CA GLN A 269 2.60 -8.94 40.67
C GLN A 269 2.98 -7.53 41.15
N GLU A 270 4.28 -7.22 41.14
CA GLU A 270 4.80 -5.96 41.69
C GLU A 270 4.77 -4.79 40.68
N CYS A 271 4.98 -5.05 39.38
CA CYS A 271 5.15 -3.99 38.38
C CYS A 271 3.88 -3.66 37.59
N ASN A 272 3.02 -4.63 37.28
CA ASN A 272 1.84 -4.39 36.43
C ASN A 272 0.92 -3.30 36.99
N PRO A 273 0.63 -3.21 38.30
CA PRO A 273 -0.20 -2.12 38.83
C PRO A 273 0.37 -0.73 38.57
N GLY A 274 1.69 -0.56 38.70
CA GLY A 274 2.36 0.72 38.41
C GLY A 274 2.35 1.06 36.91
N ILE A 275 2.60 0.07 36.06
CA ILE A 275 2.51 0.21 34.59
C ILE A 275 1.09 0.60 34.19
N PHE A 276 0.10 -0.06 34.78
CA PHE A 276 -1.32 0.19 34.54
C PHE A 276 -1.70 1.63 34.88
N ARG A 277 -1.33 2.13 36.07
CA ARG A 277 -1.63 3.52 36.48
C ARG A 277 -0.98 4.56 35.58
N SER A 278 0.23 4.30 35.11
CA SER A 278 0.88 5.16 34.13
C SER A 278 0.11 5.21 32.80
N ARG A 279 -0.38 4.06 32.32
CA ARG A 279 -1.18 3.97 31.09
C ARG A 279 -2.57 4.61 31.24
N GLU A 280 -3.21 4.44 32.39
CA GLU A 280 -4.48 5.11 32.71
C GLU A 280 -4.32 6.63 32.66
N LYS A 281 -3.20 7.16 33.18
CA LYS A 281 -2.90 8.59 33.05
C LYS A 281 -2.72 9.02 31.59
N VAL A 282 -1.98 8.25 30.78
CA VAL A 282 -1.83 8.54 29.35
C VAL A 282 -3.18 8.53 28.63
N LEU A 283 -4.04 7.56 28.95
CA LEU A 283 -5.38 7.46 28.40
C LEU A 283 -6.20 8.72 28.69
N GLN A 284 -6.19 9.18 29.95
CA GLN A 284 -6.91 10.37 30.36
C GLN A 284 -6.31 11.65 29.76
N ASP A 285 -4.98 11.82 29.83
CA ASP A 285 -4.29 13.06 29.44
C ASP A 285 -4.34 13.29 27.91
N TYR A 286 -4.22 12.23 27.11
CA TYR A 286 -4.12 12.33 25.65
C TYR A 286 -5.42 12.02 24.91
N PHE A 287 -6.23 11.11 25.44
CA PHE A 287 -7.45 10.64 24.77
C PHE A 287 -8.73 11.07 25.49
N GLN A 288 -8.62 11.65 26.69
CA GLN A 288 -9.77 12.08 27.50
C GLN A 288 -10.75 10.93 27.79
N LEU A 289 -10.22 9.70 27.85
CA LEU A 289 -10.99 8.49 28.15
C LEU A 289 -10.64 8.00 29.56
N SER A 290 -11.66 7.59 30.31
CA SER A 290 -11.51 6.82 31.53
C SER A 290 -11.50 5.31 31.24
N TRP A 291 -11.17 4.51 32.25
CA TRP A 291 -11.26 3.05 32.18
C TRP A 291 -12.65 2.55 31.78
N GLU A 292 -13.71 3.16 32.32
CA GLU A 292 -15.10 2.77 32.02
C GLU A 292 -15.50 3.13 30.58
N ASP A 293 -14.94 4.23 30.05
CA ASP A 293 -15.21 4.67 28.68
C ASP A 293 -14.63 3.69 27.66
N LEU A 294 -13.55 2.97 27.98
CA LEU A 294 -12.93 1.99 27.08
C LEU A 294 -13.93 0.98 26.54
N PHE A 295 -14.77 0.42 27.41
CA PHE A 295 -15.73 -0.61 27.05
C PHE A 295 -16.94 -0.08 26.27
N ARG A 296 -17.06 1.25 26.15
CA ARG A 296 -18.10 1.93 25.36
C ARG A 296 -17.50 2.70 24.18
N HIS A 297 -16.18 2.67 24.03
CA HIS A 297 -15.49 3.39 22.98
C HIS A 297 -15.66 2.66 21.65
N GLU A 298 -15.81 3.43 20.57
CA GLU A 298 -16.00 2.90 19.22
C GLU A 298 -14.90 1.92 18.80
N THR A 299 -13.65 2.17 19.20
CA THR A 299 -12.52 1.27 18.91
C THR A 299 -12.70 -0.09 19.58
N PHE A 300 -13.19 -0.14 20.82
CA PHE A 300 -13.42 -1.42 21.51
C PHE A 300 -14.59 -2.18 20.87
N PHE A 301 -15.69 -1.49 20.59
CA PHE A 301 -16.84 -2.12 19.92
C PHE A 301 -16.48 -2.69 18.56
N ASN A 302 -15.75 -1.93 17.73
CA ASN A 302 -15.30 -2.38 16.43
C ASN A 302 -14.43 -3.65 16.53
N GLU A 303 -13.42 -3.64 17.41
CA GLU A 303 -12.56 -4.81 17.61
C GLU A 303 -13.32 -6.01 18.19
N TYR A 304 -14.31 -5.77 19.04
CA TYR A 304 -15.16 -6.82 19.60
C TYR A 304 -16.04 -7.46 18.51
N GLN A 305 -16.70 -6.66 17.67
CA GLN A 305 -17.52 -7.17 16.55
C GLN A 305 -16.67 -7.89 15.49
N ALA A 306 -15.45 -7.40 15.25
CA ALA A 306 -14.49 -8.02 14.35
C ALA A 306 -13.81 -9.28 14.93
N ASN A 307 -14.25 -9.77 16.08
CA ASN A 307 -13.67 -10.90 16.82
C ASN A 307 -12.17 -10.74 17.16
N ARG A 308 -11.64 -9.52 17.22
CA ARG A 308 -10.22 -9.25 17.52
C ARG A 308 -9.93 -9.06 19.01
N VAL A 309 -10.96 -9.09 19.85
CA VAL A 309 -10.81 -9.17 21.31
C VAL A 309 -10.63 -10.62 21.74
N TRP A 310 -9.47 -10.94 22.33
CA TRP A 310 -9.13 -12.29 22.78
C TRP A 310 -10.01 -12.78 23.94
N TYR A 311 -10.30 -11.90 24.90
CA TYR A 311 -10.91 -12.23 26.18
C TYR A 311 -12.40 -12.56 26.04
N SER A 312 -12.85 -13.65 26.66
CA SER A 312 -14.29 -13.96 26.81
C SER A 312 -15.01 -12.90 27.66
N ASP A 313 -16.33 -12.83 27.53
CA ASP A 313 -17.15 -11.88 28.31
C ASP A 313 -16.97 -12.08 29.82
N GLU A 314 -16.89 -13.33 30.28
CA GLU A 314 -16.63 -13.66 31.68
C GLU A 314 -15.26 -13.15 32.15
N THR A 315 -14.23 -13.28 31.31
CA THR A 315 -12.90 -12.74 31.60
C THR A 315 -12.89 -11.22 31.61
N LEU A 316 -13.57 -10.57 30.66
CA LEU A 316 -13.71 -9.12 30.63
C LEU A 316 -14.39 -8.59 31.89
N ASP A 317 -15.45 -9.26 32.35
CA ASP A 317 -16.14 -8.91 33.59
C ASP A 317 -15.26 -9.13 34.82
N LEU A 318 -14.44 -10.19 34.84
CA LEU A 318 -13.48 -10.42 35.91
C LEU A 318 -12.38 -9.34 35.92
N ILE A 319 -11.88 -8.93 34.76
CA ILE A 319 -10.92 -7.82 34.61
C ILE A 319 -11.52 -6.52 35.17
N LYS A 320 -12.77 -6.19 34.84
CA LYS A 320 -13.46 -5.01 35.39
C LYS A 320 -13.60 -5.07 36.91
N LYS A 321 -13.90 -6.24 37.48
CA LYS A 321 -13.95 -6.43 38.95
C LYS A 321 -12.59 -6.32 39.62
N ALA A 322 -11.52 -6.73 38.94
CA ALA A 322 -10.16 -6.70 39.46
C ALA A 322 -9.51 -5.30 39.35
N TYR A 323 -9.90 -4.50 38.36
CA TYR A 323 -9.42 -3.12 38.12
C TYR A 323 -9.25 -2.26 39.40
N PRO A 324 -10.24 -2.10 40.30
CA PRO A 324 -10.08 -1.23 41.47
C PRO A 324 -8.99 -1.72 42.44
N HIS A 325 -8.69 -3.01 42.43
CA HIS A 325 -7.68 -3.66 43.27
C HIS A 325 -6.28 -3.67 42.64
N CYS A 326 -6.18 -3.44 41.32
CA CYS A 326 -4.92 -3.38 40.59
C CYS A 326 -4.20 -2.06 40.94
N GLN A 327 -3.51 -2.11 42.07
CA GLN A 327 -2.94 -0.97 42.78
C GLN A 327 -1.52 -1.32 43.26
N PRO A 328 -0.52 -0.42 43.16
CA PRO A 328 0.82 -0.71 43.65
C PRO A 328 0.80 -1.22 45.10
N TYR A 329 1.57 -2.28 45.35
CA TYR A 329 1.68 -2.95 46.67
C TYR A 329 0.40 -3.61 47.19
N GLN A 330 -0.66 -3.73 46.37
CA GLN A 330 -1.88 -4.45 46.74
C GLN A 330 -1.93 -5.84 46.10
N LYS A 331 -2.79 -6.69 46.67
CA LYS A 331 -3.10 -8.03 46.17
C LYS A 331 -4.57 -8.10 45.78
N PRO A 332 -4.94 -8.94 44.80
CA PRO A 332 -6.34 -9.15 44.48
C PRO A 332 -7.06 -9.86 45.64
N PRO A 333 -8.36 -9.61 45.82
CA PRO A 333 -9.19 -10.40 46.73
C PRO A 333 -9.16 -11.89 46.39
N GLU A 334 -9.16 -12.75 47.41
CA GLU A 334 -9.09 -14.21 47.24
C GLU A 334 -10.22 -14.76 46.36
N GLU A 335 -11.42 -14.18 46.46
CA GLU A 335 -12.57 -14.57 45.65
C GLU A 335 -12.38 -14.29 44.15
N LEU A 336 -11.61 -13.24 43.79
CA LEU A 336 -11.28 -12.97 42.38
C LEU A 336 -10.22 -13.94 41.87
N ILE A 337 -9.26 -14.34 42.72
CA ILE A 337 -8.26 -15.36 42.38
C ILE A 337 -8.96 -16.70 42.09
N LYS A 338 -9.86 -17.15 42.97
CA LYS A 338 -10.64 -18.39 42.77
C LYS A 338 -11.46 -18.36 41.49
N GLN A 339 -12.06 -17.21 41.16
CA GLN A 339 -12.77 -17.03 39.89
C GLN A 339 -11.83 -17.17 38.69
N ALA A 340 -10.66 -16.52 38.72
CA ALA A 340 -9.64 -16.66 37.67
C ALA A 340 -9.22 -18.12 37.48
N GLU A 341 -8.94 -18.83 38.57
CA GLU A 341 -8.57 -20.26 38.54
C GLU A 341 -9.67 -21.13 37.92
N ALA A 342 -10.94 -20.87 38.24
CA ALA A 342 -12.07 -21.62 37.68
C ALA A 342 -12.23 -21.39 36.16
N ILE A 343 -12.07 -20.14 35.71
CA ILE A 343 -12.09 -19.79 34.28
C ILE A 343 -10.93 -20.48 33.55
N TYR A 344 -9.73 -20.40 34.13
CA TYR A 344 -8.51 -20.99 33.57
C TYR A 344 -8.63 -22.52 33.43
N ALA A 345 -9.03 -23.21 34.49
CA ALA A 345 -9.16 -24.66 34.51
C ALA A 345 -10.14 -25.19 33.44
N GLN A 346 -11.20 -24.43 33.16
CA GLN A 346 -12.20 -24.76 32.16
C GLN A 346 -11.88 -24.22 30.75
N LYS A 347 -10.73 -23.53 30.59
CA LYS A 347 -10.29 -22.90 29.34
C LYS A 347 -11.30 -21.90 28.76
N ARG A 348 -12.09 -21.26 29.63
CA ARG A 348 -13.14 -20.29 29.27
C ARG A 348 -12.62 -18.85 29.16
N TYR A 349 -11.30 -18.66 29.22
CA TYR A 349 -10.69 -17.33 29.27
C TYR A 349 -10.73 -16.57 27.93
N LYS A 350 -10.85 -17.30 26.81
CA LYS A 350 -10.88 -16.74 25.45
C LYS A 350 -12.25 -16.87 24.79
N ARG A 351 -12.57 -15.97 23.87
CA ARG A 351 -13.75 -16.13 22.99
C ARG A 351 -13.54 -17.31 22.03
N PRO A 352 -14.54 -18.18 21.82
CA PRO A 352 -14.45 -19.28 20.85
C PRO A 352 -14.09 -18.83 19.44
N GLU A 353 -14.61 -17.68 19.05
CA GLU A 353 -14.48 -17.03 17.75
C GLU A 353 -13.33 -16.03 17.66
N ALA A 354 -12.51 -15.88 18.71
CA ALA A 354 -11.40 -14.92 18.71
C ALA A 354 -10.48 -15.16 17.50
N PHE A 355 -10.22 -14.08 16.76
CA PHE A 355 -9.43 -13.99 15.54
C PHE A 355 -9.96 -14.85 14.38
N GLN A 356 -11.23 -15.23 14.41
CA GLN A 356 -11.92 -15.89 13.31
C GLN A 356 -12.79 -14.91 12.53
N TYR A 357 -12.78 -15.04 11.21
CA TYR A 357 -13.66 -14.30 10.32
C TYR A 357 -15.11 -14.78 10.48
N SER A 358 -16.05 -13.85 10.46
CA SER A 358 -17.48 -14.16 10.47
C SER A 358 -17.94 -14.73 9.12
N SER A 359 -19.15 -15.28 9.07
CA SER A 359 -19.77 -15.69 7.80
C SER A 359 -19.97 -14.50 6.86
N GLU A 360 -20.27 -13.33 7.40
CA GLU A 360 -20.42 -12.09 6.62
C GLU A 360 -19.07 -11.65 6.01
N ASP A 361 -17.97 -11.75 6.77
CA ASP A 361 -16.63 -11.46 6.27
C ASP A 361 -16.26 -12.41 5.12
N LYS A 362 -16.60 -13.70 5.26
CA LYS A 362 -16.43 -14.68 4.20
C LYS A 362 -17.18 -14.31 2.93
N GLU A 363 -18.45 -13.92 3.04
CA GLU A 363 -19.27 -13.50 1.90
C GLU A 363 -18.66 -12.28 1.20
N LYS A 364 -18.24 -11.27 1.96
CA LYS A 364 -17.56 -10.07 1.43
C LYS A 364 -16.27 -10.41 0.69
N PHE A 365 -15.43 -11.29 1.25
CA PHE A 365 -14.20 -11.72 0.58
C PHE A 365 -14.47 -12.49 -0.71
N ILE A 366 -15.43 -13.41 -0.69
CA ILE A 366 -15.81 -14.21 -1.87
C ILE A 366 -16.35 -13.29 -2.97
N ALA A 367 -17.12 -12.27 -2.63
CA ALA A 367 -17.60 -11.29 -3.60
C ALA A 367 -16.45 -10.52 -4.30
N LEU A 368 -15.35 -10.25 -3.59
CA LEU A 368 -14.20 -9.50 -4.12
C LEU A 368 -13.21 -10.37 -4.90
N TYR A 369 -12.90 -11.56 -4.38
CA TYR A 369 -11.77 -12.37 -4.84
C TYR A 369 -12.17 -13.77 -5.34
N GLY A 370 -13.44 -14.15 -5.17
CA GLY A 370 -13.96 -15.47 -5.51
C GLY A 370 -13.72 -16.54 -4.43
N GLU A 371 -14.54 -17.60 -4.48
CA GLU A 371 -14.49 -18.70 -3.51
C GLU A 371 -13.16 -19.47 -3.54
N GLN A 372 -12.55 -19.61 -4.73
CA GLN A 372 -11.26 -20.28 -4.87
C GLN A 372 -10.15 -19.59 -4.06
N LYS A 373 -10.14 -18.24 -4.04
CA LYS A 373 -9.18 -17.48 -3.26
C LYS A 373 -9.43 -17.61 -1.76
N TRP A 374 -10.69 -17.62 -1.34
CA TRP A 374 -11.02 -17.86 0.06
C TRP A 374 -10.44 -19.20 0.54
N ASP A 375 -10.64 -20.25 -0.25
CA ASP A 375 -10.15 -21.58 0.07
C ASP A 375 -8.62 -21.64 0.11
N GLU A 376 -7.92 -20.97 -0.81
CA GLU A 376 -6.46 -20.86 -0.82
C GLU A 376 -5.90 -20.21 0.45
N PHE A 377 -6.52 -19.11 0.90
CA PHE A 377 -6.02 -18.33 2.03
C PHE A 377 -6.46 -18.85 3.40
N PHE A 378 -7.66 -19.45 3.50
CA PHE A 378 -8.32 -19.70 4.79
C PHE A 378 -8.76 -21.13 5.05
N LYS A 379 -8.78 -22.04 4.05
CA LYS A 379 -8.94 -23.48 4.30
C LYS A 379 -7.57 -24.14 4.44
N ARG A 380 -7.03 -24.16 5.67
CA ARG A 380 -5.92 -25.04 6.05
C ARG A 380 -6.38 -26.12 7.01
#